data_AF-A0AAE9WQU9-F1
#
_entry.id   AF-A0AAE9WQU9-F1
#
_cell.length_a   1.000
_cell.length_b   1.000
_cell.length_c   1.000
_cell.angle_alpha   90.00
_cell.angle_beta   90.00
_cell.angle_gamma   90.00
#
_symmetry.space_group_name_H-M   'P 1'
#
loop_
_entity.id
_entity.type
_entity.pdbx_description
1 polymer ?
#
loop_
_entity_poly.entity_id
_entity_poly.type
_entity_poly.pdbx_seq_one_letter_code
_entity_poly.pdbx_strand_id
1 'polypeptide(L)'
;MPETGNNKYLTEKVLGYTPTKDEIKYYHKTGEKSIRYIFCNQELDEFEKEKVQGLKNYINNAIIKETELAKDSKSSYPQRTYDDIFKNTVFSDDNYVLRFLQGLVIRVEKVENSKKWKN
;
A
#
# COMPACT_ATOMS: atom_id res chain seq x y z
N MET A 1 3.24 -25.95 -12.11
CA MET A 1 4.38 -25.03 -12.32
C MET A 1 3.79 -23.63 -12.29
N PRO A 2 4.13 -22.75 -11.34
CA PRO A 2 3.52 -21.44 -11.29
C PRO A 2 4.04 -20.61 -12.47
N GLU A 3 3.11 -19.93 -13.13
CA GLU A 3 3.33 -19.19 -14.36
C GLU A 3 4.34 -18.06 -14.17
N THR A 4 5.31 -17.99 -15.08
CA THR A 4 6.28 -16.91 -15.22
C THR A 4 5.56 -15.58 -15.44
N GLY A 5 5.29 -14.86 -14.35
CA GLY A 5 4.76 -13.50 -14.38
C GLY A 5 5.65 -12.58 -15.22
N ASN A 6 5.01 -11.71 -16.00
CA ASN A 6 5.55 -10.74 -16.96
C ASN A 6 6.73 -9.88 -16.42
N ASN A 7 7.93 -10.45 -16.35
CA ASN A 7 9.16 -9.73 -16.00
C ASN A 7 10.04 -9.42 -17.21
N LYS A 8 9.47 -9.40 -18.43
CA LYS A 8 10.19 -9.19 -19.70
C LYS A 8 11.04 -7.90 -19.75
N TYR A 9 10.73 -6.93 -18.89
CA TYR A 9 11.38 -5.62 -18.84
C TYR A 9 12.39 -5.47 -17.69
N LEU A 10 12.54 -6.48 -16.83
CA LEU A 10 13.45 -6.44 -15.68
C LEU A 10 14.61 -7.40 -15.91
N THR A 11 15.84 -6.96 -15.64
CA THR A 11 17.02 -7.83 -15.75
C THR A 11 17.11 -8.75 -14.54
N GLU A 12 17.74 -9.92 -14.70
CA GLU A 12 17.97 -10.87 -13.59
C GLU A 12 18.70 -10.22 -12.41
N LYS A 13 19.62 -9.29 -12.68
CA LYS A 13 20.32 -8.50 -11.66
C LYS A 13 19.36 -7.66 -10.82
N VAL A 14 18.33 -7.06 -11.44
CA VAL A 14 17.32 -6.27 -10.73
C VAL A 14 16.38 -7.17 -9.94
N LEU A 15 16.00 -8.32 -10.51
CA LEU A 15 15.13 -9.29 -9.84
C LEU A 15 15.81 -9.96 -8.65
N GLY A 16 17.13 -10.16 -8.71
CA GLY A 16 17.95 -10.71 -7.63
C GLY A 16 18.56 -9.69 -6.69
N TYR A 17 18.28 -8.39 -6.85
CA TYR A 17 18.81 -7.36 -5.97
C TYR A 17 18.03 -7.35 -4.64
N THR A 18 18.74 -7.63 -3.56
CA THR A 18 18.23 -7.60 -2.18
C THR A 18 18.94 -6.46 -1.46
N PRO A 19 18.29 -5.30 -1.28
CA PRO A 19 18.92 -4.16 -0.61
C PRO A 19 19.21 -4.47 0.85
N THR A 20 20.33 -3.94 1.32
CA THR A 20 20.71 -3.98 2.73
C THR A 20 19.84 -3.04 3.57
N LYS A 21 19.81 -3.25 4.90
CA LYS A 21 19.10 -2.37 5.83
C LYS A 21 19.57 -0.91 5.74
N ASP A 22 20.85 -0.68 5.42
CA ASP A 22 21.43 0.66 5.29
C ASP A 22 21.02 1.36 3.98
N GLU A 23 20.82 0.59 2.90
CA GLU A 23 20.32 1.11 1.62
C GLU A 23 18.81 1.45 1.69
N ILE A 24 18.10 0.85 2.64
CA ILE A 24 16.69 1.10 2.90
C ILE A 24 16.54 2.38 3.74
N LYS A 25 16.02 3.45 3.14
CA LYS A 25 15.78 4.72 3.86
C LYS A 25 14.56 4.62 4.78
N TYR A 26 14.78 4.84 6.08
CA TYR A 26 13.74 4.68 7.12
C TYR A 26 13.10 5.99 7.60
N TYR A 27 13.78 7.13 7.49
CA TYR A 27 13.37 8.36 8.19
C TYR A 27 13.30 9.60 7.29
N HIS A 28 12.30 10.45 7.55
CA HIS A 28 12.29 11.82 7.05
C HIS A 28 13.38 12.64 7.76
N LYS A 29 13.71 13.82 7.20
CA LYS A 29 14.63 14.78 7.85
C LYS A 29 14.17 15.20 9.26
N THR A 30 12.89 15.00 9.59
CA THR A 30 12.26 15.29 10.88
C THR A 30 12.48 14.21 11.94
N GLY A 31 13.11 13.07 11.58
CA GLY A 31 13.30 11.94 12.50
C GLY A 31 12.08 11.02 12.64
N GLU A 32 10.98 11.34 11.95
CA GLU A 32 9.77 10.52 11.93
C GLU A 32 9.97 9.29 11.02
N LYS A 33 9.46 8.15 11.49
CA LYS A 33 9.51 6.88 10.74
C LYS A 33 8.59 6.98 9.52
N SER A 34 9.14 6.65 8.36
CA SER A 34 8.47 6.71 7.06
C SER A 34 8.25 5.31 6.49
N ILE A 35 7.34 5.21 5.53
CA ILE A 35 7.30 4.02 4.66
C ILE A 35 8.54 4.08 3.77
N ARG A 36 9.39 3.05 3.86
CA ARG A 36 10.66 2.98 3.13
C ARG A 36 10.43 2.73 1.64
N TYR A 37 11.45 2.91 0.81
CA TYR A 37 11.37 2.52 -0.59
C TYR A 37 11.24 0.99 -0.65
N ILE A 38 10.17 0.51 -1.29
CA ILE A 38 9.82 -0.91 -1.23
C ILE A 38 10.31 -1.61 -2.47
N PHE A 39 11.22 -2.54 -2.24
CA PHE A 39 11.67 -3.49 -3.22
C PHE A 39 10.80 -4.73 -3.09
N CYS A 40 10.23 -5.18 -4.21
CA CYS A 40 9.48 -6.43 -4.26
C CYS A 40 10.34 -7.55 -3.66
N ASN A 41 9.73 -8.42 -2.85
CA ASN A 41 10.37 -9.55 -2.15
C ASN A 41 11.15 -9.21 -0.86
N GLN A 42 11.04 -7.99 -0.31
CA GLN A 42 11.54 -7.71 1.04
C GLN A 42 10.47 -8.01 2.09
N GLU A 43 10.90 -8.55 3.24
CA GLU A 43 9.99 -8.78 4.36
C GLU A 43 9.58 -7.45 4.99
N LEU A 44 8.27 -7.27 5.19
CA LEU A 44 7.71 -6.08 5.83
C LEU A 44 8.02 -6.07 7.32
N ASP A 45 8.41 -4.91 7.84
CA ASP A 45 8.52 -4.73 9.29
C ASP A 45 7.14 -4.51 9.95
N GLU A 46 7.10 -4.51 11.28
CA GLU A 46 5.84 -4.36 12.03
C GLU A 46 5.12 -3.03 11.77
N PHE A 47 5.87 -1.93 11.55
CA PHE A 47 5.27 -0.64 11.26
C PHE A 47 4.61 -0.65 9.87
N GLU A 48 5.25 -1.27 8.88
CA GLU A 48 4.72 -1.41 7.54
C GLU A 48 3.49 -2.33 7.51
N LYS A 49 3.55 -3.47 8.20
CA LYS A 49 2.39 -4.36 8.38
C LYS A 49 1.22 -3.60 9.00
N GLU A 50 1.47 -2.78 10.01
CA GLU A 50 0.44 -1.94 10.63
C GLU A 50 -0.18 -0.96 9.63
N LYS A 51 0.62 -0.31 8.77
CA LYS A 51 0.09 0.61 7.74
C LYS A 51 -0.74 -0.10 6.68
N VAL A 52 -0.31 -1.27 6.22
CA VAL A 52 -1.10 -2.11 5.31
C VAL A 52 -2.42 -2.48 5.97
N GLN A 53 -2.37 -3.00 7.20
CA GLN A 53 -3.55 -3.42 7.93
C GLN A 53 -4.51 -2.25 8.18
N GLY A 54 -3.99 -1.06 8.45
CA GLY A 54 -4.77 0.17 8.57
C GLY A 54 -5.59 0.47 7.31
N LEU A 55 -5.00 0.34 6.12
CA LEU A 55 -5.72 0.52 4.86
C LEU A 55 -6.79 -0.57 4.65
N LYS A 56 -6.44 -1.84 4.88
CA LYS A 56 -7.37 -2.97 4.74
C LYS A 56 -8.59 -2.78 5.66
N ASN A 57 -8.36 -2.40 6.90
CA ASN A 57 -9.40 -2.11 7.88
C ASN A 57 -10.26 -0.92 7.45
N TYR A 58 -9.66 0.17 6.97
CA TYR A 58 -10.39 1.33 6.46
C TYR A 58 -11.36 0.95 5.33
N ILE A 59 -10.88 0.16 4.36
CA ILE A 59 -11.70 -0.29 3.23
C ILE A 59 -12.79 -1.25 3.69
N ASN A 60 -12.48 -2.23 4.55
CA ASN A 60 -13.47 -3.14 5.12
C ASN A 60 -14.59 -2.37 5.85
N ASN A 61 -14.24 -1.36 6.64
CA ASN A 61 -15.21 -0.52 7.33
C ASN A 61 -16.06 0.31 6.37
N ALA A 62 -15.48 0.79 5.27
CA ALA A 62 -16.24 1.48 4.22
C ALA A 62 -17.26 0.54 3.55
N ILE A 63 -16.85 -0.70 3.24
CA ILE A 63 -17.75 -1.73 2.66
C ILE A 63 -18.89 -2.07 3.64
N ILE A 64 -18.61 -2.21 4.93
CA ILE A 64 -19.62 -2.46 5.96
C ILE A 64 -20.65 -1.33 5.95
N LYS A 65 -20.21 -0.06 5.97
CA LYS A 65 -21.10 1.10 5.94
C LYS A 65 -21.97 1.16 4.67
N GLU A 66 -21.38 0.91 3.51
CA GLU A 66 -22.14 0.85 2.25
C GLU A 66 -23.18 -0.28 2.27
N THR A 67 -22.82 -1.44 2.82
CA THR A 67 -23.70 -2.59 2.96
C THR A 67 -24.85 -2.29 3.95
N GLU A 68 -24.59 -1.59 5.04
CA GLU A 68 -25.61 -1.15 6.00
C GLU A 68 -26.60 -0.18 5.34
N LEU A 69 -26.12 0.80 4.57
CA LEU A 69 -26.97 1.73 3.83
C LEU A 69 -27.81 1.02 2.75
N ALA A 70 -27.30 -0.05 2.14
CA ALA A 70 -28.00 -0.83 1.13
C ALA A 70 -29.03 -1.82 1.71
N LYS A 71 -29.00 -2.13 3.02
CA LYS A 71 -30.01 -2.97 3.66
C LYS A 71 -31.37 -2.27 3.75
N ASP A 72 -31.37 -0.94 3.84
CA ASP A 72 -32.60 -0.13 3.84
C ASP A 72 -33.31 -0.13 2.47
N SER A 73 -32.63 -0.53 1.38
CA SER A 73 -33.16 -0.52 0.01
C SER A 73 -33.67 -1.88 -0.52
N LYS A 74 -33.85 -2.90 0.34
CA LYS A 74 -34.34 -4.27 0.00
C LYS A 74 -33.47 -5.05 -1.00
N SER A 75 -32.30 -4.57 -1.37
CA SER A 75 -31.33 -5.30 -2.18
C SER A 75 -30.43 -6.17 -1.29
N SER A 76 -30.33 -7.47 -1.59
CA SER A 76 -29.32 -8.35 -0.99
C SER A 76 -27.95 -7.93 -1.54
N TYR A 77 -27.16 -7.24 -0.72
CA TYR A 77 -25.79 -6.89 -1.05
C TYR A 77 -24.85 -7.95 -0.47
N PRO A 78 -24.01 -8.61 -1.29
CA PRO A 78 -23.07 -9.61 -0.78
C PRO A 78 -22.04 -8.93 0.12
N GLN A 79 -21.85 -9.47 1.31
CA GLN A 79 -20.80 -9.01 2.22
C GLN A 79 -19.44 -9.39 1.61
N ARG A 80 -18.67 -8.38 1.18
CA ARG A 80 -17.33 -8.54 0.61
C ARG A 80 -16.30 -7.94 1.55
N THR A 81 -15.10 -8.48 1.51
CA THR A 81 -13.92 -7.94 2.20
C THR A 81 -12.96 -7.31 1.19
N TYR A 82 -11.96 -6.60 1.69
CA TYR A 82 -10.82 -6.12 0.92
C TYR A 82 -10.22 -7.23 0.07
N ASP A 83 -9.94 -8.39 0.68
CA ASP A 83 -9.31 -9.51 0.00
C ASP A 83 -10.20 -10.06 -1.12
N ASP A 84 -11.53 -10.07 -0.93
CA ASP A 84 -12.47 -10.50 -1.97
C ASP A 84 -12.48 -9.54 -3.17
N ILE A 85 -12.46 -8.24 -2.91
CA ILE A 85 -12.50 -7.20 -3.96
C ILE A 85 -11.20 -7.16 -4.75
N PHE A 86 -10.06 -7.34 -4.07
CA PHE A 86 -8.75 -7.12 -4.66
C PHE A 86 -7.97 -8.41 -4.99
N LYS A 87 -8.55 -9.59 -4.76
CA LYS A 87 -7.92 -10.93 -4.92
C LYS A 87 -7.07 -11.12 -6.17
N ASN A 88 -7.50 -10.57 -7.30
CA ASN A 88 -6.85 -10.72 -8.61
C ASN A 88 -6.28 -9.40 -9.15
N THR A 89 -5.93 -8.49 -8.25
CA THR A 89 -5.40 -7.17 -8.60
C THR A 89 -4.04 -6.96 -7.95
N VAL A 90 -3.30 -5.95 -8.40
CA VAL A 90 -2.04 -5.54 -7.76
C VAL A 90 -2.20 -5.16 -6.28
N PHE A 91 -3.41 -4.86 -5.82
CA PHE A 91 -3.68 -4.55 -4.41
C PHE A 91 -3.76 -5.80 -3.51
N SER A 92 -3.71 -7.03 -4.06
CA SER A 92 -3.50 -8.22 -3.23
C SER A 92 -2.05 -8.36 -2.74
N ASP A 93 -1.11 -7.57 -3.26
CA ASP A 93 0.29 -7.54 -2.83
C ASP A 93 0.54 -6.37 -1.87
N ASP A 94 0.88 -6.69 -0.62
CA ASP A 94 1.15 -5.72 0.43
C ASP A 94 2.33 -4.78 0.09
N ASN A 95 3.31 -5.23 -0.70
CA ASN A 95 4.40 -4.38 -1.17
C ASN A 95 3.88 -3.29 -2.12
N TYR A 96 2.94 -3.65 -2.99
CA TYR A 96 2.30 -2.69 -3.88
C TYR A 96 1.42 -1.71 -3.10
N VAL A 97 0.66 -2.20 -2.12
CA VAL A 97 -0.15 -1.38 -1.22
C VAL A 97 0.70 -0.32 -0.52
N LEU A 98 1.85 -0.69 0.02
CA LEU A 98 2.72 0.26 0.68
C LEU A 98 3.35 1.26 -0.29
N ARG A 99 3.72 0.85 -1.51
CA ARG A 99 4.17 1.78 -2.56
C ARG A 99 3.08 2.82 -2.87
N PHE A 100 1.83 2.40 -2.90
CA PHE A 100 0.69 3.30 -3.05
C PHE A 100 0.58 4.28 -1.86
N LEU A 101 0.65 3.79 -0.62
CA LEU A 101 0.61 4.61 0.59
C LEU A 101 1.76 5.62 0.66
N GLN A 102 2.98 5.20 0.31
CA GLN A 102 4.14 6.08 0.22
C GLN A 102 3.92 7.21 -0.80
N GLY A 103 3.32 6.89 -1.94
CA GLY A 103 2.93 7.87 -2.96
C GLY A 103 1.89 8.89 -2.48
N LEU A 104 1.08 8.58 -1.46
CA LEU A 104 0.17 9.53 -0.83
C LEU A 104 0.90 10.44 0.16
N VAL A 105 1.77 9.89 0.99
CA VAL A 105 2.61 10.67 1.95
C VAL A 105 3.40 11.75 1.22
N ILE A 106 4.08 11.39 0.12
CA ILE A 106 4.86 12.35 -0.68
C ILE A 106 3.99 13.47 -1.26
N ARG A 107 2.73 13.19 -1.62
CA ARG A 107 1.81 14.23 -2.12
C ARG A 107 1.41 15.21 -1.01
N VAL A 108 1.10 14.71 0.18
CA VAL A 108 0.73 15.54 1.34
C VAL A 108 1.89 16.48 1.70
N GLU A 109 3.11 15.95 1.82
CA GLU A 109 4.29 16.77 2.14
C GLU A 109 4.55 17.87 1.09
N LYS A 110 4.40 17.56 -0.21
CA LYS A 110 4.56 18.55 -1.28
C LYS A 110 3.54 19.67 -1.19
N VAL A 111 2.29 19.34 -0.88
CA VAL A 111 1.23 20.33 -0.69
C VAL A 111 1.53 21.22 0.51
N GLU A 112 1.90 20.65 1.66
CA GLU A 112 2.22 21.43 2.87
C GLU A 112 3.44 22.33 2.68
N ASN A 113 4.50 21.82 2.07
CA ASN A 113 5.67 22.63 1.77
C ASN A 113 5.32 23.75 0.79
N SER A 114 4.55 23.48 -0.27
CA SER A 114 4.12 24.54 -1.22
C SER A 114 3.30 25.67 -0.56
N LYS A 115 2.61 25.39 0.56
CA LYS A 115 1.92 26.41 1.37
C LYS A 115 2.90 27.24 2.21
N LYS A 116 3.97 26.62 2.75
CA LYS A 116 5.01 27.33 3.50
C LYS A 116 5.83 28.30 2.65
N TRP A 117 5.99 28.05 1.35
CA TRP A 117 6.68 28.95 0.42
C TRP A 117 5.82 30.12 -0.08
N LYS A 118 4.52 30.18 0.29
CA LYS A 118 3.59 31.24 -0.11
C LYS A 118 3.27 32.24 1.01
N ASN A 119 3.83 32.04 2.21
CA ASN A 119 3.79 32.99 3.33
C ASN A 119 5.19 33.51 3.59
#